data_AF-A0A2A9HH54-F1
#
_entry.id   AF-A0A2A9HH54-F1
#
_cell.length_a   1.000
_cell.length_b   1.000
_cell.length_c   1.000
_cell.angle_alpha   90.00
_cell.angle_beta   90.00
_cell.angle_gamma   90.00
#
_symmetry.space_group_name_H-M   'P 1'
#
loop_
_entity.id
_entity.type
_entity.pdbx_description
1 polymer ?
#
loop_
_entity_poly.entity_id
_entity_poly.type
_entity_poly.pdbx_seq_one_letter_code
_entity_poly.pdbx_strand_id
1 'polypeptide(L)'
;MYHASVRSQFVAAVLLLVLLVAAACGGDDEGSEPRGTGNDTDYLRAVCIGIDRVTDALISATTPEAIAAVIEEFAATMRQIDPPPDLTEYNRQFVAYLEAALKDPTSVVTTPPPLPPDDVRRRLAQLEPQIPECREPTFFSRGLE
;
A
#
# COMPACT_ATOMS: atom_id res chain seq x y z
N MET A 1 56.92 35.26 6.39
CA MET A 1 57.01 34.36 7.56
C MET A 1 56.26 35.07 8.68
N TYR A 2 55.00 34.68 8.91
CA TYR A 2 54.08 35.41 9.80
C TYR A 2 54.06 34.80 11.20
N HIS A 3 53.84 35.70 12.16
CA HIS A 3 54.12 35.62 13.58
C HIS A 3 53.10 34.82 14.42
N ALA A 4 53.61 34.39 15.57
CA ALA A 4 52.98 34.44 16.90
C ALA A 4 52.03 33.32 17.39
N SER A 5 52.58 32.58 18.37
CA SER A 5 52.13 32.54 19.78
C SER A 5 50.70 32.05 20.07
N VAL A 6 50.58 30.73 20.27
CA VAL A 6 49.43 30.08 20.90
C VAL A 6 49.65 30.09 22.42
N ARG A 7 49.00 31.03 23.11
CA ARG A 7 48.87 31.05 24.56
C ARG A 7 47.49 30.52 24.95
N SER A 8 47.51 29.36 25.60
CA SER A 8 46.80 29.05 26.85
C SER A 8 45.40 29.67 27.02
N GLN A 9 44.37 28.83 26.93
CA GLN A 9 43.36 28.67 27.98
C GLN A 9 42.47 27.46 27.64
N PHE A 10 42.93 26.29 28.09
CA PHE A 10 42.02 25.25 28.53
C PHE A 10 41.19 25.81 29.68
N VAL A 11 39.87 25.61 29.64
CA VAL A 11 38.92 25.43 30.76
C VAL A 11 37.56 26.05 30.35
N ALA A 12 36.52 25.19 30.39
CA ALA A 12 35.09 25.50 30.38
C ALA A 12 34.41 25.88 29.04
N ALA A 13 34.13 24.90 28.18
CA ALA A 13 33.11 25.05 27.12
C ALA A 13 32.50 23.71 26.63
N VAL A 14 32.24 22.74 27.52
CA VAL A 14 31.68 21.41 27.12
C VAL A 14 30.32 21.10 27.79
N LEU A 15 29.62 22.07 28.37
CA LEU A 15 28.45 21.76 29.22
C LEU A 15 27.21 22.67 29.14
N LEU A 16 26.99 23.40 28.04
CA LEU A 16 25.75 24.17 27.85
C LEU A 16 25.44 24.40 26.36
N LEU A 17 24.68 23.49 25.73
CA LEU A 17 23.78 23.79 24.60
C LEU A 17 22.91 22.58 24.16
N VAL A 18 22.57 21.68 25.10
CA VAL A 18 21.46 20.75 24.97
C VAL A 18 20.31 21.33 25.80
N LEU A 19 19.47 22.18 25.20
CA LEU A 19 18.12 22.57 25.70
C LEU A 19 17.53 23.69 24.81
N LEU A 20 17.21 23.37 23.56
CA LEU A 20 16.25 24.13 22.75
C LEU A 20 15.27 23.15 22.12
N VAL A 21 14.45 22.54 22.98
CA VAL A 21 13.20 21.88 22.59
C VAL A 21 12.06 22.77 23.06
N ALA A 22 11.05 22.91 22.20
CA ALA A 22 9.71 23.44 22.45
C ALA A 22 9.55 24.98 22.51
N ALA A 23 9.31 25.58 21.34
CA ALA A 23 8.14 26.45 21.17
C ALA A 23 7.85 26.70 19.68
N ALA A 24 6.60 26.43 19.29
CA ALA A 24 5.88 26.99 18.14
C ALA A 24 6.25 26.53 16.72
N CYS A 25 5.74 25.36 16.34
CA CYS A 25 4.77 25.32 15.24
C CYS A 25 3.67 24.33 15.61
N GLY A 26 2.79 24.79 16.51
CA GLY A 26 1.41 24.32 16.51
C GLY A 26 0.77 24.91 15.27
N GLY A 27 0.73 24.13 14.20
CA GLY A 27 -0.18 24.31 13.09
C GLY A 27 -0.89 22.98 12.95
N ASP A 28 -2.22 23.02 12.98
CA ASP A 28 -3.07 21.93 12.51
C ASP A 28 -2.64 21.54 11.08
N ASP A 29 -1.69 20.62 10.95
CA ASP A 29 -1.62 19.78 9.78
C ASP A 29 -2.73 18.75 9.98
N GLU A 30 -3.94 19.14 9.58
CA GLU A 30 -4.96 18.19 9.17
C GLU A 30 -4.25 17.21 8.25
N GLY A 31 -3.96 16.03 8.81
CA GLY A 31 -3.22 14.98 8.15
C GLY A 31 -3.81 14.85 6.77
N SER A 32 -3.00 15.16 5.75
CA SER A 32 -3.41 14.90 4.38
C SER A 32 -3.42 13.38 4.25
N GLU A 33 -4.53 12.78 4.69
CA GLU A 33 -4.89 11.42 4.38
C GLU A 33 -4.69 11.26 2.87
N PRO A 34 -4.08 10.16 2.43
CA PRO A 34 -3.85 9.97 1.01
C PRO A 34 -5.20 10.10 0.29
N ARG A 35 -5.33 11.14 -0.53
CA ARG A 35 -6.58 11.49 -1.21
C ARG A 35 -6.58 10.80 -2.56
N GLY A 36 -7.07 9.57 -2.61
CA GLY A 36 -7.45 8.97 -3.87
C GLY A 36 -8.53 9.82 -4.57
N THR A 37 -8.46 9.98 -5.88
CA THR A 37 -9.48 10.68 -6.69
C THR A 37 -10.12 9.80 -7.76
N GLY A 38 -9.77 8.52 -7.78
CA GLY A 38 -10.25 7.56 -8.75
C GLY A 38 -11.71 7.15 -8.55
N ASN A 39 -12.17 6.25 -9.42
CA ASN A 39 -13.53 5.72 -9.40
C ASN A 39 -13.53 4.20 -9.19
N ASP A 40 -14.65 3.70 -8.65
CA ASP A 40 -14.82 2.27 -8.33
C ASP A 40 -14.66 1.37 -9.56
N THR A 41 -15.11 1.81 -10.74
CA THR A 41 -15.07 1.00 -11.98
C THR A 41 -13.65 0.70 -12.42
N ASP A 42 -12.79 1.72 -12.48
CA ASP A 42 -11.40 1.53 -12.89
C ASP A 42 -10.61 0.75 -11.84
N TYR A 43 -10.91 0.99 -10.56
CA TYR A 43 -10.34 0.22 -9.45
C TYR A 43 -10.70 -1.26 -9.51
N LEU A 44 -11.99 -1.57 -9.67
CA LEU A 44 -12.47 -2.94 -9.78
C LEU A 44 -11.96 -3.64 -11.04
N ARG A 45 -11.88 -2.93 -12.18
CA ARG A 45 -11.27 -3.48 -13.40
C ARG A 45 -9.85 -3.96 -13.13
N ALA A 46 -9.02 -3.13 -12.49
CA ALA A 46 -7.64 -3.50 -12.17
C ALA A 46 -7.58 -4.69 -11.20
N VAL A 47 -8.41 -4.69 -10.17
CA VAL A 47 -8.50 -5.80 -9.20
C VAL A 47 -8.89 -7.10 -9.89
N CYS A 48 -9.95 -7.09 -10.71
CA CYS A 48 -10.46 -8.29 -11.37
C CYS A 48 -9.48 -8.84 -12.41
N ILE A 49 -8.82 -7.99 -13.20
CA ILE A 49 -7.74 -8.42 -14.11
C ILE A 49 -6.59 -9.06 -13.32
N GLY A 50 -6.18 -8.45 -12.22
CA GLY A 50 -5.09 -8.98 -11.38
C GLY A 50 -5.44 -10.34 -10.77
N ILE A 51 -6.66 -10.49 -10.24
CA ILE A 51 -7.15 -11.76 -9.69
C ILE A 51 -7.21 -12.84 -10.77
N ASP A 52 -7.74 -12.54 -11.95
CA ASP A 52 -7.82 -13.48 -13.09
C ASP A 52 -6.42 -13.98 -13.46
N ARG A 53 -5.45 -13.06 -13.62
CA ARG A 53 -4.06 -13.42 -13.94
C ARG A 53 -3.38 -14.25 -12.86
N VAL A 54 -3.54 -13.88 -11.58
CA VAL A 54 -2.97 -14.67 -10.48
C VAL A 54 -3.60 -16.06 -10.42
N THR A 55 -4.90 -16.16 -10.64
CA THR A 55 -5.62 -17.45 -10.68
C THR A 55 -5.13 -18.31 -11.84
N ASP A 56 -5.00 -17.74 -13.04
CA ASP A 56 -4.44 -18.41 -14.20
C ASP A 56 -3.00 -18.89 -13.94
N ALA A 57 -2.18 -18.06 -13.30
CA ALA A 57 -0.81 -18.43 -12.93
C ALA A 57 -0.79 -19.58 -11.90
N LEU A 58 -1.65 -19.55 -10.88
CA LEU A 58 -1.75 -20.64 -9.89
C LEU A 58 -2.14 -21.99 -10.53
N ILE A 59 -2.91 -21.95 -11.63
CA ILE A 59 -3.34 -23.16 -12.35
C ILE A 59 -2.29 -23.63 -13.35
N SER A 60 -1.67 -22.71 -14.09
CA SER A 60 -0.87 -23.02 -15.27
C SER A 60 0.64 -22.95 -15.08
N ALA A 61 1.11 -22.18 -14.09
CA ALA A 61 2.55 -22.04 -13.85
C ALA A 61 3.12 -23.32 -13.24
N THR A 62 4.34 -23.66 -13.64
CA THR A 62 5.06 -24.83 -13.15
C THR A 62 6.09 -24.49 -12.08
N THR A 63 6.27 -23.20 -11.76
CA THR A 63 7.23 -22.73 -10.76
C THR A 63 6.64 -21.61 -9.89
N PRO A 64 7.02 -21.53 -8.60
CA PRO A 64 6.62 -20.42 -7.73
C PRO A 64 7.05 -19.05 -8.25
N GLU A 65 8.20 -18.95 -8.92
CA GLU A 65 8.74 -17.68 -9.42
C GLU A 65 7.86 -17.09 -10.54
N ALA A 66 7.25 -17.93 -11.37
CA ALA A 66 6.32 -17.47 -12.40
C ALA A 66 5.03 -16.90 -11.78
N ILE A 67 4.56 -17.49 -10.67
CA ILE A 67 3.42 -16.95 -9.89
C ILE A 67 3.83 -15.62 -9.24
N ALA A 68 5.05 -15.56 -8.66
CA ALA A 68 5.59 -14.36 -8.03
C ALA A 68 5.63 -13.17 -9.01
N ALA A 69 6.08 -13.39 -10.25
CA ALA A 69 6.13 -12.35 -11.27
C ALA A 69 4.76 -11.73 -11.56
N VAL A 70 3.71 -12.57 -11.65
CA VAL A 70 2.34 -12.08 -11.86
C VAL A 70 1.81 -11.32 -10.64
N ILE A 71 2.11 -11.79 -9.42
CA ILE A 71 1.76 -11.09 -8.19
C ILE A 71 2.49 -9.74 -8.11
N GLU A 72 3.76 -9.67 -8.51
CA GLU A 72 4.56 -8.44 -8.53
C GLU A 72 3.97 -7.41 -9.51
N GLU A 73 3.59 -7.84 -10.71
CA GLU A 73 2.90 -7.00 -11.70
C GLU A 73 1.55 -6.49 -11.17
N PHE A 74 0.81 -7.34 -10.46
CA PHE A 74 -0.45 -6.94 -9.85
C PHE A 74 -0.22 -5.90 -8.75
N ALA A 75 0.73 -6.12 -7.84
CA ALA A 75 1.11 -5.16 -6.81
C ALA A 75 1.59 -3.84 -7.43
N ALA A 76 2.36 -3.88 -8.52
CA ALA A 76 2.80 -2.68 -9.23
C ALA A 76 1.62 -1.91 -9.83
N THR A 77 0.64 -2.59 -10.42
CA THR A 77 -0.59 -1.98 -10.94
C THR A 77 -1.36 -1.28 -9.82
N MET A 78 -1.57 -1.97 -8.69
CA MET A 78 -2.31 -1.42 -7.55
C MET A 78 -1.56 -0.29 -6.83
N ARG A 79 -0.23 -0.23 -6.91
CA ARG A 79 0.55 0.92 -6.42
C ARG A 79 0.40 2.17 -7.27
N GLN A 80 0.19 1.99 -8.57
CA GLN A 80 0.11 3.10 -9.53
C GLN A 80 -1.31 3.58 -9.77
N ILE A 81 -2.31 2.77 -9.41
CA ILE A 81 -3.70 3.16 -9.54
C ILE A 81 -4.03 4.31 -8.59
N ASP A 82 -4.88 5.22 -9.05
CA ASP A 82 -5.54 6.19 -8.20
C ASP A 82 -6.84 5.55 -7.66
N PRO A 83 -6.91 5.15 -6.38
CA PRO A 83 -8.11 4.54 -5.83
C PRO A 83 -9.19 5.60 -5.56
N PRO A 84 -10.46 5.21 -5.38
CA PRO A 84 -11.46 6.03 -4.71
C PRO A 84 -10.98 6.49 -3.32
N PRO A 85 -11.36 7.69 -2.85
CA PRO A 85 -10.83 8.26 -1.62
C PRO A 85 -10.95 7.31 -0.41
N ASP A 86 -12.11 6.66 -0.27
CA ASP A 86 -12.43 5.73 0.81
C ASP A 86 -11.77 4.34 0.69
N LEU A 87 -11.11 4.07 -0.44
CA LEU A 87 -10.32 2.87 -0.68
C LEU A 87 -8.82 3.09 -0.54
N THR A 88 -8.36 4.32 -0.26
CA THR A 88 -6.92 4.61 -0.28
C THR A 88 -6.14 3.81 0.78
N GLU A 89 -6.67 3.76 2.00
CA GLU A 89 -6.08 2.96 3.08
C GLU A 89 -6.12 1.46 2.77
N TYR A 90 -7.27 0.99 2.28
CA TYR A 90 -7.46 -0.40 1.89
C TYR A 90 -6.48 -0.80 0.76
N ASN A 91 -6.32 0.04 -0.27
CA ASN A 91 -5.40 -0.23 -1.38
C ASN A 91 -3.97 -0.38 -0.88
N ARG A 92 -3.53 0.44 0.08
CA ARG A 92 -2.21 0.30 0.71
C ARG A 92 -2.05 -1.05 1.41
N GLN A 93 -3.06 -1.49 2.16
CA GLN A 93 -3.05 -2.80 2.83
C GLN A 93 -3.07 -3.95 1.82
N PHE A 94 -3.85 -3.81 0.74
CA PHE A 94 -3.94 -4.81 -0.31
C PHE A 94 -2.62 -4.96 -1.09
N VAL A 95 -1.96 -3.85 -1.42
CA VAL A 95 -0.59 -3.86 -1.98
C VAL A 95 0.37 -4.57 -1.03
N ALA A 96 0.36 -4.24 0.26
CA ALA A 96 1.24 -4.89 1.23
C ALA A 96 0.97 -6.40 1.36
N TYR A 97 -0.28 -6.83 1.24
CA TYR A 97 -0.66 -8.24 1.16
C TYR A 97 -0.05 -8.93 -0.07
N LEU A 98 -0.15 -8.32 -1.25
CA LEU A 98 0.45 -8.85 -2.49
C LEU A 98 1.98 -8.92 -2.39
N GLU A 99 2.62 -7.88 -1.85
CA GLU A 99 4.08 -7.84 -1.66
C GLU A 99 4.55 -8.88 -0.63
N ALA A 100 3.77 -9.14 0.42
CA ALA A 100 4.07 -10.19 1.38
C ALA A 100 4.05 -11.59 0.73
N ALA A 101 3.12 -11.81 -0.21
CA ALA A 101 3.02 -13.06 -0.96
C ALA A 101 4.22 -13.31 -1.88
N LEU A 102 5.05 -12.31 -2.22
CA LEU A 102 6.26 -12.55 -3.02
C LEU A 102 7.27 -13.49 -2.33
N LYS A 103 7.21 -13.63 -1.00
CA LYS A 103 8.05 -14.57 -0.24
C LYS A 103 7.58 -16.01 -0.32
N ASP A 104 6.27 -16.20 -0.47
CA ASP A 104 5.60 -17.48 -0.68
C ASP A 104 4.41 -17.24 -1.63
N PRO A 105 4.64 -17.33 -2.96
CA PRO A 105 3.64 -16.97 -3.96
C PRO A 105 2.35 -17.79 -3.89
N THR A 106 2.41 -18.97 -3.25
CA THR A 106 1.24 -19.83 -3.08
C THR A 106 0.39 -19.44 -1.88
N SER A 107 0.92 -18.62 -0.95
CA SER A 107 0.22 -18.19 0.27
C SER A 107 -1.10 -17.47 0.01
N VAL A 108 -1.31 -16.92 -1.19
CA VAL A 108 -2.57 -16.25 -1.60
C VAL A 108 -3.78 -17.19 -1.60
N VAL A 109 -3.58 -18.51 -1.60
CA VAL A 109 -4.67 -19.49 -1.51
C VAL A 109 -5.04 -19.87 -0.08
N THR A 110 -4.14 -19.62 0.87
CA THR A 110 -4.31 -19.99 2.30
C THR A 110 -4.48 -18.77 3.21
N THR A 111 -4.03 -17.60 2.76
CA THR A 111 -4.11 -16.34 3.50
C THR A 111 -5.21 -15.48 2.89
N PRO A 112 -6.27 -15.13 3.63
CA PRO A 112 -7.30 -14.25 3.11
C PRO A 112 -6.74 -12.84 2.88
N PRO A 113 -7.13 -12.15 1.80
CA PRO A 113 -6.78 -10.75 1.61
C PRO A 113 -7.45 -9.88 2.68
N PRO A 114 -6.91 -8.67 2.95
CA PRO A 114 -7.63 -7.69 3.75
C PRO A 114 -8.98 -7.37 3.08
N LEU A 115 -9.94 -6.91 3.87
CA LEU A 115 -11.23 -6.45 3.38
C LEU A 115 -11.39 -4.94 3.65
N PRO A 116 -12.01 -4.18 2.73
CA PRO A 116 -12.38 -2.80 3.01
C PRO A 116 -13.57 -2.77 4.01
N PRO A 117 -13.92 -1.58 4.54
CA PRO A 117 -15.13 -1.40 5.35
C PRO A 117 -16.39 -1.96 4.69
N ASP A 118 -17.34 -2.47 5.47
CA ASP A 118 -18.49 -3.24 4.97
C ASP A 118 -19.39 -2.49 3.99
N ASP A 119 -19.57 -1.18 4.18
CA ASP A 119 -20.33 -0.32 3.26
C ASP A 119 -19.63 -0.17 1.92
N VAL A 120 -18.32 0.10 1.93
CA VAL A 120 -17.48 0.15 0.73
C VAL A 120 -17.46 -1.21 0.03
N ARG A 121 -17.27 -2.28 0.80
CA ARG A 121 -17.28 -3.66 0.32
C ARG A 121 -18.57 -4.02 -0.41
N ARG A 122 -19.73 -3.71 0.17
CA ARG A 122 -21.04 -3.94 -0.45
C ARG A 122 -21.22 -3.12 -1.73
N ARG A 123 -20.77 -1.86 -1.73
CA ARG A 123 -20.79 -1.01 -2.93
C ARG A 123 -19.98 -1.63 -4.06
N LEU A 124 -18.76 -2.08 -3.77
CA LEU A 124 -17.90 -2.74 -4.75
C LEU A 124 -18.51 -4.05 -5.27
N ALA A 125 -19.00 -4.90 -4.37
CA ALA A 125 -19.65 -6.17 -4.72
C ALA A 125 -20.85 -5.99 -5.68
N GLN A 126 -21.65 -4.94 -5.50
CA GLN A 126 -22.79 -4.63 -6.39
C GLN A 126 -22.37 -4.18 -7.80
N LEU A 127 -21.13 -3.67 -7.94
CA LEU A 127 -20.59 -3.21 -9.22
C LEU A 127 -19.90 -4.33 -10.00
N GLU A 128 -19.40 -5.37 -9.33
CA GLU A 128 -18.70 -6.50 -9.99
C GLU A 128 -19.46 -7.07 -11.21
N PRO A 129 -20.78 -7.37 -11.14
CA PRO A 129 -21.50 -7.96 -12.29
C PRO A 129 -21.61 -7.02 -13.50
N GLN A 130 -21.34 -5.73 -13.30
CA GLN A 130 -21.42 -4.70 -14.34
C GLN A 130 -20.07 -4.47 -15.03
N ILE A 131 -18.99 -5.08 -14.51
CA ILE A 131 -17.62 -4.90 -15.00
C ILE A 131 -17.21 -6.14 -15.79
N PRO A 132 -16.98 -6.04 -17.11
CA PRO A 132 -16.70 -7.19 -17.97
C PRO A 132 -15.49 -8.04 -17.53
N GLU A 133 -14.50 -7.40 -16.90
CA GLU A 133 -13.29 -8.06 -16.41
C GLU A 133 -13.53 -8.84 -15.10
N CYS A 134 -14.61 -8.57 -14.37
CA CYS A 134 -15.00 -9.28 -13.16
C CYS A 134 -15.87 -10.50 -13.52
N ARG A 135 -15.25 -11.52 -14.13
CA ARG A 135 -15.95 -12.73 -14.61
C ARG A 135 -16.53 -13.59 -13.48
N GLU A 136 -15.87 -13.59 -12.33
CA GLU A 136 -16.24 -14.34 -11.14
C GLU A 136 -16.34 -13.39 -9.94
N PRO A 137 -17.23 -13.66 -8.96
CA PRO A 137 -17.33 -12.84 -7.75
C PRO A 137 -16.00 -12.82 -7.00
N THR A 138 -15.52 -11.61 -6.65
CA THR A 138 -14.26 -11.49 -5.91
C THR A 138 -14.49 -11.69 -4.41
N PHE A 139 -13.44 -11.51 -3.61
CA PHE A 139 -13.54 -11.51 -2.15
C PHE A 139 -14.42 -10.37 -1.59
N PHE A 140 -14.74 -9.33 -2.38
CA PHE A 140 -15.74 -8.34 -1.97
C PHE A 140 -17.13 -8.97 -1.83
N SER A 141 -17.50 -9.90 -2.71
CA SER A 141 -18.82 -10.54 -2.74
C SER A 141 -18.98 -11.75 -1.79
N ARG A 142 -17.88 -12.38 -1.34
CA ARG A 142 -17.94 -13.60 -0.51
C ARG A 142 -18.48 -13.35 0.90
N GLY A 143 -19.47 -14.08 1.37
CA GLY A 143 -19.95 -13.96 2.77
C GLY A 143 -20.72 -12.67 3.07
N LEU A 144 -21.33 -12.07 2.04
CA LEU A 144 -22.38 -11.04 2.17
C LEU A 144 -23.79 -11.66 2.17
N GLU A 145 -23.91 -12.93 2.57
CA GLU A 145 -25.17 -13.68 2.69
C GLU A 145 -26.08 -13.18 3.82
#